data_AF-A0A2T7Q399-F1
#
_entry.id   AF-A0A2T7Q399-F1
#
_cell.length_a   1.000
_cell.length_b   1.000
_cell.length_c   1.000
_cell.angle_alpha   90.00
_cell.angle_beta   90.00
_cell.angle_gamma   90.00
#
_symmetry.space_group_name_H-M   'P 1'
#
loop_
_entity.id
_entity.type
_entity.pdbx_description
1 polymer ?
#
loop_
_entity_poly.entity_id
_entity_poly.type
_entity_poly.pdbx_seq_one_letter_code
_entity_poly.pdbx_strand_id
1 'polypeptide(L)'
;MIRRSYIYKYITDKFGEIYAQKFRRNLIEFCHLLTKQPLIGRPSKNDETLSVFIFSKQNKIVYKVEDNNITIIRILSIKTNLSSKY
;
A
#
# COMPACT_ATOMS: atom_id res chain seq x y z
N MET A 1 2.11 -17.27 16.71
CA MET A 1 3.12 -16.17 16.75
C MET A 1 2.93 -15.28 15.52
N ILE A 2 2.26 -14.13 15.67
CA ILE A 2 1.99 -13.23 14.53
C ILE A 2 3.29 -12.50 14.20
N ARG A 3 3.91 -12.81 13.06
CA ARG A 3 5.10 -12.11 12.57
C ARG A 3 4.70 -10.65 12.32
N ARG A 4 5.07 -9.74 13.23
CA ARG A 4 4.87 -8.29 13.03
C ARG A 4 5.56 -7.90 11.72
N SER A 5 4.83 -7.26 10.81
CA SER A 5 5.41 -6.84 9.54
C SER A 5 6.57 -5.87 9.78
N TYR A 6 7.62 -5.95 8.96
CA TYR A 6 8.80 -5.07 9.08
C TYR A 6 8.41 -3.58 9.04
N ILE A 7 7.38 -3.23 8.25
CA ILE A 7 6.85 -1.86 8.17
C ILE A 7 6.18 -1.46 9.47
N TYR A 8 5.34 -2.33 10.05
CA TYR A 8 4.66 -2.02 11.32
C TYR A 8 5.68 -1.82 12.44
N LYS A 9 6.66 -2.72 12.55
CA LYS A 9 7.74 -2.61 13.53
C LYS A 9 8.53 -1.31 13.34
N TYR A 10 8.92 -0.99 12.10
CA TYR A 10 9.62 0.26 11.79
C TYR A 10 8.83 1.50 12.22
N ILE A 11 7.53 1.53 11.96
CA ILE A 11 6.68 2.67 12.34
C ILE A 11 6.55 2.74 13.87
N THR A 12 6.34 1.62 14.55
CA THR A 12 6.32 1.57 16.03
C THR A 12 7.63 2.10 16.61
N ASP A 13 8.78 1.61 16.12
CA ASP A 13 10.10 1.96 16.65
C ASP A 13 10.46 3.43 16.39
N LYS A 14 10.03 4.01 15.26
CA LYS A 14 10.37 5.39 14.88
C LYS A 14 9.37 6.46 15.36
N PHE A 15 8.08 6.12 15.40
CA PHE A 15 7.01 7.09 15.61
C PHE A 15 6.07 6.70 16.76
N GLY A 16 6.20 5.48 17.30
CA GLY A 16 5.37 4.98 18.38
C GLY A 16 4.16 4.17 17.91
N GLU A 17 3.61 3.40 18.84
CA GLU A 17 2.55 2.42 18.60
C GLU A 17 1.26 3.05 18.03
N ILE A 18 0.90 4.26 18.47
CA ILE A 18 -0.30 4.97 17.99
C ILE A 18 -0.24 5.19 16.48
N TYR A 19 0.92 5.58 15.96
CA TYR A 19 1.11 5.79 14.52
C TYR A 19 1.10 4.47 13.76
N ALA A 20 1.66 3.40 14.33
CA ALA A 20 1.64 2.07 13.72
C ALA A 20 0.20 1.52 13.63
N GLN A 21 -0.60 1.69 14.68
CA GLN A 21 -2.02 1.31 14.68
C GLN A 21 -2.82 2.12 13.65
N LYS A 22 -2.58 3.44 13.57
CA LYS A 22 -3.21 4.29 12.55
C LYS A 22 -2.85 3.84 11.13
N PHE A 23 -1.58 3.52 10.88
CA PHE A 23 -1.13 2.97 9.61
C PHE A 23 -1.87 1.66 9.27
N ARG A 24 -1.95 0.73 10.23
CA ARG A 24 -2.65 -0.55 10.04
C ARG A 24 -4.13 -0.35 9.73
N ARG A 25 -4.81 0.56 10.43
CA ARG A 25 -6.23 0.87 10.20
C ARG A 25 -6.44 1.41 8.79
N ASN A 26 -5.67 2.41 8.37
CA ASN A 26 -5.77 2.97 7.03
C ASN A 26 -5.51 1.92 5.93
N LEU A 27 -4.58 0.99 6.16
CA LEU A 27 -4.31 -0.09 5.22
C LEU A 27 -5.51 -1.06 5.10
N ILE A 28 -6.13 -1.42 6.23
CA ILE A 28 -7.33 -2.27 6.23
C ILE A 28 -8.51 -1.59 5.54
N GLU A 29 -8.75 -0.31 5.85
CA GLU A 29 -9.79 0.50 5.18
C GLU A 29 -9.55 0.55 3.67
N PHE A 30 -8.29 0.72 3.24
CA PHE A 30 -7.95 0.67 1.83
C PHE A 30 -8.21 -0.70 1.20
N CYS A 31 -7.88 -1.81 1.87
CA CYS A 31 -8.22 -3.14 1.37
C CYS A 31 -9.74 -3.33 1.20
N HIS A 32 -10.56 -2.82 2.14
CA HIS A 32 -12.03 -2.82 2.00
C HIS A 32 -12.52 -1.94 0.84
N LEU A 33 -11.82 -0.84 0.57
CA LEU A 33 -12.13 0.01 -0.57
C LEU A 33 -11.82 -0.70 -1.89
N LEU A 34 -10.68 -1.41 -1.96
CA LEU A 34 -10.29 -2.20 -3.12
C LEU A 34 -11.30 -3.28 -3.48
N THR A 35 -11.92 -3.94 -2.49
CA THR A 35 -12.96 -4.94 -2.77
C THR A 35 -14.22 -4.34 -3.40
N LYS A 36 -14.45 -3.05 -3.22
CA LYS A 36 -15.63 -2.34 -3.77
C LYS A 36 -15.31 -1.61 -5.07
N GLN A 37 -14.11 -1.07 -5.18
CA GLN A 37 -13.65 -0.27 -6.32
C GLN A 37 -12.18 -0.60 -6.64
N PRO A 38 -11.91 -1.73 -7.34
CA PRO A 38 -10.55 -2.16 -7.64
C PRO A 38 -9.75 -1.13 -8.46
N LEU A 39 -10.43 -0.37 -9.32
CA LEU A 39 -9.84 0.60 -10.25
C LEU A 39 -9.69 2.02 -9.66
N ILE A 40 -9.71 2.18 -8.33
CA ILE A 40 -9.59 3.49 -7.68
C ILE A 40 -8.19 4.11 -7.78
N GLY A 41 -7.17 3.28 -7.97
CA GLY A 41 -5.79 3.69 -8.16
C GLY A 41 -5.56 4.30 -9.54
N ARG A 42 -4.51 5.11 -9.64
CA ARG A 42 -4.04 5.62 -10.94
C ARG A 42 -3.07 4.61 -11.55
N PRO A 43 -3.06 4.41 -12.88
CA PRO A 43 -2.02 3.63 -13.53
C PRO A 43 -0.62 4.16 -13.17
N SER A 44 0.32 3.25 -12.93
CA SER A 44 1.72 3.59 -12.74
C SER A 44 2.29 4.13 -14.05
N LYS A 45 3.11 5.19 -13.96
CA LYS A 45 3.74 5.80 -15.15
C LYS A 45 4.70 4.86 -15.88
N ASN A 46 5.21 3.83 -15.20
CA ASN A 46 6.22 2.94 -15.77
C ASN A 46 5.65 1.59 -16.21
N ASP A 47 4.46 1.23 -15.74
CA ASP A 47 3.82 -0.07 -15.99
C ASP A 47 2.30 0.12 -15.84
N GLU A 48 1.58 0.12 -16.96
CA GLU A 48 0.13 0.36 -16.98
C GLU A 48 -0.67 -0.78 -16.34
N THR A 49 -0.07 -1.96 -16.16
CA THR A 49 -0.71 -3.06 -15.45
C THR A 49 -0.76 -2.83 -13.94
N LEU A 50 0.07 -1.92 -13.42
CA LEU A 50 0.13 -1.58 -12.02
C LEU A 50 -0.70 -0.35 -11.70
N SER A 51 -1.47 -0.43 -10.63
CA SER A 51 -2.20 0.69 -10.04
C SER A 51 -1.50 1.20 -8.79
N VAL A 52 -1.54 2.52 -8.61
CA VAL A 52 -0.93 3.24 -7.49
C VAL A 52 -2.00 4.06 -6.78
N PHE A 53 -2.07 3.92 -5.46
CA PHE A 53 -2.96 4.70 -4.62
C PHE A 53 -2.25 5.25 -3.39
N ILE A 54 -2.57 6.49 -3.00
CA ILE A 54 -2.01 7.13 -1.81
C ILE A 54 -3.03 6.98 -0.67
N PHE A 55 -2.84 5.97 0.18
CA PHE A 55 -3.76 5.67 1.31
C PHE A 55 -3.41 6.43 2.60
N SER A 56 -2.30 7.16 2.61
CA SER A 56 -1.92 8.04 3.72
C SER A 56 -1.00 9.15 3.24
N LYS A 57 -0.79 10.19 4.06
CA LYS A 57 0.10 11.32 3.74
C LYS A 57 1.55 10.92 3.42
N GLN A 58 2.00 9.74 3.83
CA GLN A 58 3.39 9.31 3.70
C GLN A 58 3.57 8.03 2.88
N ASN A 59 2.50 7.28 2.64
CA ASN A 59 2.59 5.95 2.01
C ASN A 59 1.64 5.84 0.83
N LYS A 60 2.14 5.16 -0.18
CA LYS A 60 1.39 4.68 -1.33
C LYS A 60 1.46 3.16 -1.39
N ILE A 61 0.46 2.58 -2.02
CA ILE A 61 0.36 1.15 -2.29
C ILE A 61 0.37 0.95 -3.79
N VAL A 62 1.10 -0.07 -4.21
CA VAL A 62 1.20 -0.52 -5.60
C VAL A 62 0.55 -1.89 -5.65
N TYR A 63 -0.42 -2.05 -6.52
CA TYR A 63 -1.21 -3.25 -6.63
C TYR A 63 -1.57 -3.52 -8.09
N LYS A 64 -1.89 -4.79 -8.39
CA LYS A 64 -2.37 -5.23 -9.70
C LYS A 64 -3.79 -5.76 -9.55
N VAL A 65 -4.62 -5.51 -10.55
CA VAL A 65 -5.98 -6.08 -10.65
C VAL A 65 -5.98 -7.03 -11.85
N GLU A 66 -6.31 -8.28 -11.62
CA GLU A 66 -6.40 -9.33 -12.64
C GLU A 66 -7.70 -10.10 -12.43
N ASP A 67 -8.61 -10.03 -13.39
CA ASP A 67 -9.93 -10.68 -13.37
C ASP A 67 -10.69 -10.47 -12.04
N ASN A 68 -10.55 -11.42 -11.11
CA ASN A 68 -11.21 -11.43 -9.80
C ASN A 68 -10.26 -11.29 -8.61
N ASN A 69 -8.97 -11.02 -8.86
CA ASN A 69 -7.93 -10.96 -7.86
C ASN A 69 -7.29 -9.58 -7.82
N ILE A 70 -7.01 -9.11 -6.60
CA ILE A 70 -6.25 -7.90 -6.34
C ILE A 70 -4.98 -8.30 -5.61
N THR A 71 -3.84 -8.14 -6.27
CA THR A 71 -2.54 -8.50 -5.72
C THR A 71 -1.83 -7.24 -5.26
N ILE A 72 -1.60 -7.11 -3.94
CA ILE A 72 -0.76 -6.04 -3.40
C ILE A 72 0.70 -6.39 -3.67
N ILE A 73 1.35 -5.59 -4.52
CA ILE A 73 2.74 -5.80 -4.92
C ILE A 73 3.67 -5.23 -3.85
N ARG A 74 3.50 -3.95 -3.49
CA ARG A 74 4.33 -3.26 -2.48
C ARG A 74 3.60 -2.12 -1.80
N ILE A 75 4.05 -1.81 -0.58
CA ILE A 75 3.75 -0.56 0.11
C ILE A 75 5.04 0.25 0.18
N LEU A 76 5.00 1.49 -0.28
CA LEU A 76 6.17 2.36 -0.43
C LEU A 76 5.89 3.72 0.22
N SER A 77 6.96 4.44 0.53
CA SER A 77 6.82 5.87 0.82
C SER A 77 6.37 6.61 -0.44
N ILE A 78 5.58 7.68 -0.28
CA ILE A 78 5.22 8.56 -1.41
C ILE A 78 6.45 9.13 -2.12
N LYS A 79 7.57 9.28 -1.39
CA LYS A 79 8.85 9.79 -1.91
C LYS A 79 9.62 8.77 -2.74
N THR A 80 9.28 7.49 -2.65
CA THR A 80 9.97 6.43 -3.40
C THR A 80 9.50 6.45 -4.84
N ASN A 81 10.41 6.70 -5.78
CA ASN A 81 10.11 6.52 -7.21
C ASN A 81 9.95 5.03 -7.50
N LEU A 82 8.93 4.67 -8.28
CA LEU A 82 8.92 3.37 -8.95
C LEU A 82 10.05 3.45 -9.98
N SER A 83 11.08 2.63 -9.87
CA SER A 83 12.06 2.46 -10.94
C SER A 83 11.54 1.42 -11.93
N SER A 84 11.78 1.61 -13.21
CA SER A 84 11.27 0.80 -14.34
C SER A 84 11.79 -0.65 -14.41
N LYS A 85 12.32 -1.21 -13.32
CA LYS A 85 12.67 -2.64 -13.24
C LYS A 85 11.56 -3.38 -12.51
N TYR A 86 10.44 -3.55 -13.21
CA TYR A 86 9.50 -4.65 -13.01
C TYR A 86 9.16 -5.16 -14.40
#